data_AF-A0A969KLY5-F1
#
_entry.id   AF-A0A969KLY5-F1
#
_cell.length_a   1.000
_cell.length_b   1.000
_cell.length_c   1.000
_cell.angle_alpha   90.00
_cell.angle_beta   90.00
_cell.angle_gamma   90.00
#
_symmetry.space_group_name_H-M   'P 1'
#
loop_
_entity.id
_entity.type
_entity.pdbx_description
1 polymer ?
#
loop_
_entity_poly.entity_id
_entity_poly.type
_entity_poly.pdbx_seq_one_letter_code
_entity_poly.pdbx_strand_id
1 'polypeptide(L)'
;KTYEYILLNDEPVYLRGALDQAFHPDTLHAYPSDEVIRGDVQLAKDLGLNLLRCHIKINDPRYYYWADKLGLLIIYDLPSPDLDTPTMRRIFESTLPAAIARDYNSPSIIAWVLFNETWGLTEHHLPHSQRWCSRCCTGRAHSTTPG
;
A
#
# COMPACT_ATOMS: atom_id res chain seq x y z
N LYS A 1 24.06 20.74 -3.86
CA LYS A 1 23.58 19.49 -3.22
C LYS A 1 23.17 18.56 -4.34
N THR A 2 23.64 17.32 -4.34
CA THR A 2 23.13 16.26 -5.20
C THR A 2 21.80 15.80 -4.59
N TYR A 3 20.73 15.76 -5.37
CA TYR A 3 19.43 15.28 -4.91
C TYR A 3 19.17 13.93 -5.54
N GLU A 4 18.63 13.00 -4.76
CA GLU A 4 18.11 11.74 -5.25
C GLU A 4 16.64 11.93 -5.64
N TYR A 5 16.23 11.33 -6.75
CA TYR A 5 14.87 11.44 -7.27
C TYR A 5 14.27 10.05 -7.42
N ILE A 6 12.94 9.98 -7.29
CA ILE A 6 12.20 8.83 -7.80
C ILE A 6 12.13 8.99 -9.31
N LEU A 7 12.51 7.93 -10.02
CA LEU A 7 12.49 7.87 -11.48
C LEU A 7 11.27 7.05 -11.91
N LEU A 8 10.56 7.54 -12.92
CA LEU A 8 9.53 6.80 -13.63
C LEU A 8 9.93 6.74 -15.10
N ASN A 9 10.23 5.53 -15.58
CA ASN A 9 10.80 5.31 -16.91
C ASN A 9 12.08 6.14 -17.14
N ASP A 10 13.03 6.04 -16.21
CA ASP A 10 14.32 6.74 -16.20
C ASP A 10 14.27 8.28 -16.10
N GLU A 11 13.08 8.86 -16.00
CA GLU A 11 12.89 10.31 -15.86
C GLU A 11 12.49 10.69 -14.42
N PRO A 12 13.07 11.75 -13.83
CA PRO A 12 12.66 12.23 -12.52
C PRO A 12 11.18 12.63 -12.48
N VAL A 13 10.43 12.10 -11.51
CA VAL A 13 9.02 12.46 -11.29
C VAL A 13 8.86 13.22 -9.98
N TYR A 14 8.21 14.39 -10.06
CA TYR A 14 7.75 15.09 -8.87
C TYR A 14 6.43 14.48 -8.39
N LEU A 15 6.46 13.84 -7.22
CA LEU A 15 5.28 13.21 -6.63
C LEU A 15 4.42 14.26 -5.93
N ARG A 16 3.32 14.62 -6.58
CA ARG A 16 2.27 15.48 -6.01
C ARG A 16 1.12 14.59 -5.56
N GLY A 17 1.22 14.12 -4.32
CA GLY A 17 0.31 13.14 -3.77
C GLY A 17 -0.59 13.62 -2.65
N ALA A 18 -1.63 12.84 -2.39
CA ALA A 18 -2.48 12.96 -1.21
C ALA A 18 -2.65 11.60 -0.52
N LEU A 19 -3.02 11.64 0.75
CA LEU A 19 -3.44 10.46 1.51
C LEU A 19 -4.93 10.21 1.24
N ASP A 20 -5.25 9.02 0.75
CA ASP A 20 -6.62 8.60 0.46
C ASP A 20 -7.10 7.60 1.53
N GLN A 21 -8.07 8.02 2.33
CA GLN A 21 -8.71 7.15 3.32
C GLN A 21 -9.84 6.31 2.71
N ALA A 22 -10.30 6.68 1.51
CA ALA A 22 -11.44 6.09 0.80
C ALA A 22 -12.61 5.86 1.77
N PHE A 23 -13.04 6.97 2.36
CA PHE A 23 -14.14 7.06 3.30
C PHE A 23 -15.39 7.54 2.58
N HIS A 24 -16.48 6.81 2.77
CA HIS A 24 -17.79 7.09 2.22
C HIS A 24 -18.81 7.14 3.36
N PRO A 25 -19.62 8.20 3.47
CA PRO A 25 -20.52 8.40 4.61
C PRO A 25 -21.44 7.21 4.93
N ASP A 26 -21.98 6.56 3.90
CA ASP A 26 -23.00 5.52 4.07
C ASP A 26 -22.41 4.11 4.25
N THR A 27 -21.19 3.89 3.76
CA THR A 27 -20.57 2.56 3.63
C THR A 27 -19.21 2.45 4.31
N LEU A 28 -18.78 3.52 4.98
CA LEU A 28 -17.47 3.69 5.61
C LEU A 28 -16.33 3.46 4.61
N HIS A 29 -15.81 2.24 4.47
CA HIS A 29 -14.67 1.94 3.60
C HIS A 29 -15.02 1.14 2.35
N ALA A 30 -16.26 0.69 2.22
CA ALA A 30 -16.72 0.04 0.99
C ALA A 30 -17.15 1.10 -0.02
N TYR A 31 -16.68 1.00 -1.26
CA TYR A 31 -17.12 1.91 -2.31
C TYR A 31 -18.60 1.66 -2.68
N PRO A 32 -19.45 2.70 -2.73
CA PRO A 32 -20.87 2.53 -3.07
C PRO A 32 -21.13 2.02 -4.49
N SER A 33 -20.26 2.35 -5.44
CA SER A 33 -20.38 1.95 -6.86
C SER A 33 -19.03 2.06 -7.58
N ASP A 34 -18.94 1.52 -8.80
CA ASP A 34 -17.75 1.65 -9.64
C ASP A 34 -17.54 3.10 -10.11
N GLU A 35 -18.63 3.82 -10.35
CA GLU A 35 -18.62 5.23 -10.76
C GLU A 35 -18.01 6.14 -9.68
N VAL A 36 -18.24 5.83 -8.40
CA VAL A 36 -17.61 6.55 -7.29
C VAL A 36 -16.10 6.31 -7.27
N ILE A 37 -15.66 5.06 -7.44
CA ILE A 37 -14.22 4.73 -7.53
C ILE A 37 -13.56 5.52 -8.66
N ARG A 38 -14.15 5.47 -9.86
CA ARG A 38 -13.66 6.22 -11.02
C ARG A 38 -13.65 7.72 -10.75
N GLY A 39 -14.71 8.23 -10.12
CA GLY A 39 -14.87 9.64 -9.79
C GLY A 39 -13.78 10.15 -8.85
N ASP A 40 -13.44 9.38 -7.81
CA ASP A 40 -12.38 9.74 -6.85
C ASP A 40 -11.01 9.80 -7.55
N VAL A 41 -10.68 8.82 -8.41
CA VAL A 41 -9.44 8.81 -9.21
C VAL A 41 -9.40 10.00 -10.18
N GLN A 42 -10.51 10.28 -10.86
CA GLN A 42 -10.59 11.43 -11.79
C GLN A 42 -10.45 12.76 -11.05
N LEU A 43 -11.11 12.92 -9.90
CA LEU A 43 -11.04 14.13 -9.09
C LEU A 43 -9.61 14.39 -8.62
N ALA A 44 -8.87 13.37 -8.19
CA ALA A 44 -7.46 13.52 -7.82
C ALA A 44 -6.64 14.11 -8.99
N LYS A 45 -6.86 13.62 -10.21
CA LYS A 45 -6.21 14.16 -11.41
C LYS A 45 -6.64 15.59 -11.72
N ASP A 46 -7.92 15.91 -11.60
CA ASP A 46 -8.46 17.26 -11.84
C ASP A 46 -7.90 18.28 -10.86
N LEU A 47 -7.58 17.86 -9.63
CA LEU A 47 -6.86 18.65 -8.62
C LEU A 47 -5.35 18.78 -8.91
N GLY A 48 -4.86 18.13 -9.97
CA GLY A 48 -3.47 18.11 -10.39
C GLY A 48 -2.58 17.18 -9.56
N LEU A 49 -3.17 16.23 -8.83
CA LEU A 49 -2.41 15.16 -8.17
C LEU A 49 -1.99 14.12 -9.21
N ASN A 50 -0.83 13.51 -8.98
CA ASN A 50 -0.36 12.37 -9.78
C ASN A 50 -0.14 11.11 -8.95
N LEU A 51 -0.42 11.17 -7.63
CA LEU A 51 -0.18 10.09 -6.70
C LEU A 51 -1.28 10.04 -5.63
N LEU A 52 -1.75 8.85 -5.28
CA LEU A 52 -2.50 8.63 -4.04
C LEU A 52 -1.81 7.55 -3.20
N ARG A 53 -1.69 7.79 -1.90
CA ARG A 53 -1.37 6.75 -0.92
C ARG A 53 -2.67 6.27 -0.31
N CYS A 54 -3.06 5.03 -0.61
CA CYS A 54 -4.15 4.38 0.12
C CYS A 54 -3.73 4.28 1.59
N HIS A 55 -4.57 4.68 2.54
CA HIS A 55 -4.16 4.73 3.94
C HIS A 55 -4.52 3.44 4.68
N ILE A 56 -3.51 2.71 5.16
CA ILE A 56 -3.62 1.55 6.07
C ILE A 56 -4.69 0.51 5.69
N LYS A 57 -4.92 0.30 4.39
CA LYS A 57 -5.89 -0.69 3.91
C LYS A 57 -5.60 -1.16 2.49
N ILE A 58 -6.08 -2.37 2.21
CA ILE A 58 -6.18 -2.89 0.86
C ILE A 58 -7.50 -2.40 0.26
N ASN A 59 -7.45 -1.58 -0.80
CA ASN A 59 -8.64 -1.13 -1.52
C ASN A 59 -9.22 -2.24 -2.42
N ASP A 60 -10.46 -1.98 -2.89
CA ASP A 60 -11.15 -2.76 -3.92
C ASP A 60 -10.28 -2.85 -5.19
N PRO A 61 -10.14 -4.01 -5.84
CA PRO A 61 -9.35 -4.15 -7.08
C PRO A 61 -9.71 -3.15 -8.18
N ARG A 62 -10.97 -2.71 -8.24
CA ARG A 62 -11.43 -1.70 -9.21
C ARG A 62 -10.78 -0.33 -9.02
N TYR A 63 -10.33 -0.02 -7.80
CA TYR A 63 -9.56 1.19 -7.52
C TYR A 63 -8.25 1.22 -8.31
N TYR A 64 -7.50 0.12 -8.27
CA TYR A 64 -6.25 -0.01 -9.02
C TYR A 64 -6.51 -0.07 -10.53
N TYR A 65 -7.59 -0.73 -10.96
CA TYR A 65 -8.03 -0.71 -12.36
C TYR A 65 -8.25 0.72 -12.87
N TRP A 66 -8.98 1.56 -12.13
CA TRP A 66 -9.22 2.95 -12.55
C TRP A 66 -7.97 3.81 -12.48
N ALA A 67 -7.09 3.60 -11.48
CA ALA A 67 -5.79 4.24 -11.41
C ALA A 67 -4.92 3.89 -12.63
N ASP A 68 -4.91 2.63 -13.07
CA ASP A 68 -4.22 2.16 -14.28
C ASP A 68 -4.79 2.82 -15.54
N LYS A 69 -6.13 2.87 -15.65
CA LYS A 69 -6.80 3.42 -16.84
C LYS A 69 -6.68 4.93 -16.97
N LEU A 70 -6.77 5.64 -15.86
CA LEU A 70 -6.75 7.10 -15.85
C LEU A 70 -5.32 7.62 -15.71
N GLY A 71 -4.34 6.82 -15.30
CA GLY A 71 -2.95 7.25 -15.14
C GLY A 71 -2.77 8.06 -13.87
N LEU A 72 -2.88 7.39 -12.73
CA LEU A 72 -2.63 7.92 -11.39
C LEU A 72 -1.74 6.92 -10.63
N LEU A 73 -0.63 7.39 -10.05
CA LEU A 73 0.28 6.50 -9.32
C LEU A 73 -0.32 6.16 -7.95
N ILE A 74 -0.07 4.94 -7.48
CA ILE A 74 -0.57 4.43 -6.21
C ILE A 74 0.58 3.99 -5.32
N ILE A 75 0.58 4.48 -4.08
CA ILE A 75 1.27 3.81 -2.95
C ILE A 75 0.24 2.91 -2.28
N TYR A 76 0.50 1.61 -2.36
CA TYR A 76 -0.31 0.57 -1.75
C TYR A 76 0.07 0.43 -0.28
N ASP A 77 -0.88 0.29 0.63
CA ASP A 77 -0.61 0.30 2.07
C ASP A 77 -1.33 -0.85 2.77
N LEU A 78 -0.58 -1.67 3.50
CA LEU A 78 -1.16 -2.79 4.23
C LEU A 78 -1.89 -2.33 5.49
N PRO A 79 -2.92 -3.09 5.93
CA PRO A 79 -3.53 -2.86 7.22
C PRO A 79 -2.49 -2.93 8.34
N SER A 80 -2.38 -1.84 9.10
CA SER A 80 -1.55 -1.78 10.30
C SER A 80 -2.45 -2.00 11.52
N PRO A 81 -2.31 -3.11 12.26
CA PRO A 81 -3.15 -3.39 13.42
C PRO A 81 -2.62 -2.71 14.67
N ASP A 82 -3.48 -2.53 15.66
CA ASP A 82 -3.09 -1.92 16.95
C ASP A 82 -2.31 -2.87 17.87
N LEU A 83 -2.34 -4.18 17.60
CA LEU A 83 -1.78 -5.20 18.47
C LEU A 83 -0.61 -5.95 17.82
N ASP A 84 0.44 -6.18 18.60
CA ASP A 84 1.55 -7.05 18.22
C ASP A 84 1.45 -8.40 18.95
N THR A 85 0.82 -9.37 18.29
CA THR A 85 0.65 -10.73 18.82
C THR A 85 1.10 -11.78 17.81
N PRO A 86 1.46 -13.01 18.23
CA PRO A 86 1.80 -14.07 17.29
C PRO A 86 0.70 -14.35 16.25
N THR A 87 -0.57 -14.19 16.63
CA THR A 87 -1.70 -14.33 15.71
C THR A 87 -1.75 -13.22 14.68
N MET A 88 -1.59 -11.96 15.11
CA MET A 88 -1.49 -10.83 14.18
C MET A 88 -0.34 -11.05 13.21
N ARG A 89 0.86 -11.38 13.71
CA ARG A 89 2.05 -11.51 12.85
C ARG A 89 1.83 -12.55 11.76
N ARG A 90 1.19 -13.69 12.10
CA ARG A 90 0.81 -14.71 11.11
C ARG A 90 -0.20 -14.21 10.09
N ILE A 91 -1.21 -13.42 10.50
CA ILE A 91 -2.18 -12.81 9.57
C ILE A 91 -1.47 -11.84 8.63
N PHE A 92 -0.55 -11.01 9.15
CA PHE A 92 0.20 -10.08 8.34
C PHE A 92 1.13 -10.80 7.34
N GLU A 93 1.84 -11.83 7.82
CA GLU A 93 2.73 -12.67 7.01
C GLU A 93 1.99 -13.45 5.91
N SER A 94 0.69 -13.73 6.06
CA SER A 94 -0.13 -14.33 5.00
C SER A 94 -0.83 -13.29 4.11
N THR A 95 -1.23 -12.15 4.67
CA THR A 95 -1.94 -11.08 3.95
C THR A 95 -1.03 -10.37 2.94
N LEU A 96 0.21 -10.04 3.33
CA LEU A 96 1.18 -9.37 2.46
C LEU A 96 1.40 -10.11 1.12
N PRO A 97 1.82 -11.39 1.10
CA PRO A 97 2.04 -12.10 -0.16
C PRO A 97 0.75 -12.31 -0.95
N ALA A 98 -0.40 -12.49 -0.29
CA ALA A 98 -1.69 -12.62 -0.96
C ALA A 98 -2.12 -11.32 -1.66
N ALA A 99 -1.93 -10.17 -1.01
CA ALA A 99 -2.20 -8.85 -1.56
C ALA A 99 -1.31 -8.57 -2.79
N ILE A 100 -0.01 -8.84 -2.67
CA ILE A 100 0.93 -8.74 -3.80
C ILE A 100 0.49 -9.68 -4.93
N ALA A 101 0.24 -10.96 -4.66
CA ALA A 101 -0.15 -11.93 -5.68
C ALA A 101 -1.43 -11.53 -6.42
N ARG A 102 -2.37 -10.84 -5.76
CA ARG A 102 -3.60 -10.33 -6.37
C ARG A 102 -3.34 -9.11 -7.27
N ASP A 103 -2.55 -8.15 -6.79
CA ASP A 103 -2.51 -6.80 -7.38
C ASP A 103 -1.20 -6.47 -8.11
N TYR A 104 -0.18 -7.36 -8.14
CA TYR A 104 1.15 -7.09 -8.72
C TYR A 104 1.15 -6.70 -10.21
N ASN A 105 0.09 -7.04 -10.96
CA ASN A 105 -0.03 -6.71 -12.38
C ASN A 105 -0.55 -5.27 -12.63
N SER A 106 -0.87 -4.51 -11.58
CA SER A 106 -1.36 -3.13 -11.72
C SER A 106 -0.16 -2.17 -11.86
N PRO A 107 0.10 -1.60 -13.07
CA PRO A 107 1.25 -0.73 -13.30
C PRO A 107 1.19 0.60 -12.55
N SER A 108 0.02 1.02 -12.07
CA SER A 108 -0.11 2.22 -11.23
C SER A 108 0.54 2.06 -9.86
N ILE A 109 0.68 0.83 -9.34
CA ILE A 109 1.29 0.58 -8.04
C ILE A 109 2.80 0.72 -8.15
N ILE A 110 3.35 1.78 -7.56
CA ILE A 110 4.80 2.07 -7.60
C ILE A 110 5.53 1.71 -6.31
N ALA A 111 4.81 1.53 -5.20
CA ALA A 111 5.39 1.17 -3.92
C ALA A 111 4.38 0.45 -3.02
N TRP A 112 4.91 -0.40 -2.15
CA TRP A 112 4.17 -1.14 -1.13
C TRP A 112 4.64 -0.70 0.25
N VAL A 113 3.72 -0.19 1.05
CA VAL A 113 3.94 0.18 2.45
C VAL A 113 3.47 -0.97 3.31
N LEU A 114 4.37 -1.44 4.18
CA LEU A 114 4.09 -2.55 5.08
C LEU A 114 3.49 -2.10 6.40
N PHE A 115 3.91 -0.94 6.89
CA PHE A 115 3.56 -0.45 8.22
C PHE A 115 3.32 1.05 8.18
N ASN A 116 2.38 1.51 8.98
CA ASN A 116 2.15 2.92 9.27
C ASN A 116 2.48 3.21 10.74
N GLU A 117 3.25 4.28 10.97
CA GLU A 117 3.78 4.62 12.30
C GLU A 117 4.45 3.41 12.98
N THR A 118 4.16 3.17 14.26
CA THR A 118 4.61 2.02 15.05
C THR A 118 3.48 1.03 15.33
N TRP A 119 2.38 1.12 14.59
CA TRP A 119 1.18 0.31 14.84
C TRP A 119 1.49 -1.16 14.59
N GLY A 120 1.20 -2.00 15.59
CA GLY A 120 1.46 -3.44 15.53
C GLY A 120 2.94 -3.80 15.69
N LEU A 121 3.80 -2.82 16.03
CA LEU A 121 5.23 -2.99 16.25
C LEU A 121 5.60 -2.70 17.72
N THR A 122 5.28 -3.64 18.61
CA THR A 122 5.71 -3.54 20.01
C THR A 122 7.22 -3.72 20.08
N GLU A 123 7.88 -2.95 20.95
CA GLU A 123 9.33 -3.00 21.12
C GLU A 123 10.12 -2.82 19.80
N HIS A 124 9.63 -1.99 18.86
CA HIS A 124 10.26 -1.74 17.55
C HIS A 124 11.74 -1.29 17.63
N HIS A 125 12.18 -0.78 18.77
CA HIS A 125 13.56 -0.43 19.05
C HIS A 125 14.47 -1.65 19.29
N LEU A 126 13.90 -2.83 19.56
CA LEU A 126 14.66 -4.06 19.82
C LEU A 126 15.04 -4.78 18.52
N PRO A 127 16.23 -5.42 18.47
CA PRO A 127 16.73 -6.08 17.26
C PRO A 127 15.80 -7.18 16.71
N HIS A 128 15.01 -7.84 17.56
CA HIS A 128 14.16 -8.94 17.11
C HIS A 128 12.95 -8.45 16.30
N SER A 129 12.32 -7.33 16.69
CA SER A 129 11.24 -6.68 15.93
C SER A 129 11.77 -6.10 14.61
N GLN A 130 12.94 -5.47 14.63
CA GLN A 130 13.58 -4.96 13.40
C GLN A 130 13.90 -6.07 12.39
N ARG A 131 14.37 -7.23 12.87
CA ARG A 131 14.58 -8.42 12.01
C ARG A 131 13.28 -8.93 11.41
N TRP A 132 12.17 -8.88 12.16
CA TRP A 132 10.86 -9.26 11.63
C TRP A 132 10.40 -8.31 10.52
N CYS A 133 10.44 -6.99 10.75
CA CYS A 133 10.11 -6.00 9.71
C CYS A 133 10.99 -6.17 8.46
N SER A 134 12.29 -6.36 8.64
CA SER A 134 13.24 -6.59 7.54
C SER A 134 12.90 -7.85 6.72
N ARG A 135 12.47 -8.94 7.38
CA ARG A 135 12.01 -10.15 6.70
C ARG A 135 10.76 -9.89 5.85
N CYS A 136 9.80 -9.13 6.36
CA CYS A 136 8.60 -8.76 5.62
C CYS A 136 8.96 -7.93 4.37
N CYS A 137 9.87 -6.95 4.48
CA CYS A 137 10.31 -6.13 3.34
C CYS A 137 11.04 -6.92 2.25
N THR A 138 11.83 -7.92 2.63
CA THR A 138 12.71 -8.65 1.69
C THR A 138 12.05 -9.87 1.06
N GLY A 139 10.78 -10.15 1.37
CA GLY A 139 10.08 -11.35 0.90
C GLY A 139 10.67 -12.66 1.42
N ARG A 140 11.63 -12.62 2.36
CA ARG A 140 12.23 -13.82 2.97
C ARG A 140 11.39 -14.30 4.16
N ALA A 141 10.10 -14.54 3.91
CA ALA A 141 9.27 -15.36 4.77
C ALA A 141 9.60 -16.84 4.48
N HIS A 142 10.78 -17.28 4.93
CA HIS A 142 11.20 -18.68 5.12
C HIS A 142 10.50 -19.74 4.24
N SER A 143 11.12 -20.04 3.09
CA SER A 143 11.12 -21.40 2.56
C SER A 143 11.92 -22.30 3.51
N THR A 144 11.31 -22.72 4.61
CA THR A 144 11.77 -23.89 5.37
C THR A 144 10.86 -25.06 5.02
N THR A 145 10.99 -25.54 3.78
CA THR A 145 10.61 -26.91 3.44
C THR A 145 11.91 -27.72 3.50
N PRO A 146 12.09 -28.65 4.45
CA PRO A 146 13.18 -29.61 4.35
C PRO A 146 12.84 -30.56 3.20
N GLY A 147 13.60 -30.47 2.11
CA GLY A 147 13.68 -31.49 1.08
C GLY A 147 14.82 -32.45 1.38
#